data_AF-A0A6L2PNI3-F1
#
_entry.id   AF-A0A6L2PNI3-F1
#
_cell.length_a   1.000
_cell.length_b   1.000
_cell.length_c   1.000
_cell.angle_alpha   90.00
_cell.angle_beta   90.00
_cell.angle_gamma   90.00
#
_symmetry.space_group_name_H-M   'P 1'
#
loop_
_entity.id
_entity.type
_entity.pdbx_description
1 polymer ?
#
loop_
_entity_poly.entity_id
_entity_poly.type
_entity_poly.pdbx_seq_one_letter_code
_entity_poly.pdbx_strand_id
1 'polypeptide(L)'
;TLSNRSQSIGSSLEELHNCFPNSDAVLSIEELRLQLNSCFTCGVSWHEDHVSLDCRECGGYSLERPCPLCEGRCNSVWKRDLTMSHASGKARWEGECALRRQPEPNLIFKSLAAEEESLCSRLEKLGASS
;
A
#
# COMPACT_ATOMS: atom_id res chain seq x y z
N THR A 1 13.66 48.17 -37.50
CA THR A 1 12.75 48.20 -36.34
C THR A 1 12.98 46.93 -35.53
N LEU A 2 13.82 47.03 -34.49
CA LEU A 2 14.09 45.95 -33.54
C LEU A 2 12.92 45.88 -32.56
N SER A 3 12.14 44.80 -32.59
CA SER A 3 11.16 44.51 -31.53
C SER A 3 11.67 43.36 -30.68
N ASN A 4 12.41 43.75 -29.66
CA ASN A 4 12.75 42.96 -28.50
C ASN A 4 11.45 42.66 -27.74
N ARG A 5 11.11 41.38 -27.50
CA ARG A 5 10.05 41.03 -26.55
C ARG A 5 10.50 39.88 -25.67
N SER A 6 11.38 40.23 -24.73
CA SER A 6 11.57 39.50 -23.49
C SER A 6 10.26 39.51 -22.71
N GLN A 7 9.66 38.34 -22.51
CA GLN A 7 8.63 38.10 -21.50
C GLN A 7 9.07 36.81 -20.79
N SER A 8 9.95 36.98 -19.80
CA SER A 8 9.59 36.90 -18.38
C SER A 8 9.09 35.50 -18.02
N ILE A 9 10.05 34.68 -17.58
CA ILE A 9 9.83 33.43 -16.86
C ILE A 9 9.33 33.86 -15.48
N GLY A 10 8.02 33.82 -15.27
CA GLY A 10 7.44 34.31 -14.03
C GLY A 10 5.98 33.94 -13.91
N SER A 11 5.72 32.67 -13.57
CA SER A 11 4.75 32.30 -12.52
C SER A 11 4.67 30.77 -12.40
N SER A 12 5.60 30.16 -11.65
CA SER A 12 5.56 28.71 -11.35
C SER A 12 5.69 28.43 -9.84
N LEU A 13 5.47 29.44 -9.01
CA LEU A 13 5.53 29.30 -7.55
C LEU A 13 4.15 29.45 -6.90
N GLU A 14 3.24 30.21 -7.50
CA GLU A 14 1.91 30.46 -6.91
C GLU A 14 0.99 29.23 -6.97
N GLU A 15 1.22 28.32 -7.92
CA GLU A 15 0.46 27.07 -8.04
C GLU A 15 0.90 25.99 -7.04
N LEU A 16 2.06 26.17 -6.38
CA LEU A 16 2.49 25.30 -5.27
C LEU A 16 1.86 25.71 -3.93
N HIS A 17 1.34 26.94 -3.79
CA HIS A 17 0.70 27.39 -2.55
C HIS A 17 -0.67 26.72 -2.30
N ASN A 18 -1.27 26.11 -3.31
CA ASN A 18 -2.49 25.31 -3.14
C ASN A 18 -2.21 23.87 -2.66
N CYS A 19 -0.95 23.42 -2.65
CA CYS A 19 -0.58 22.11 -2.12
C CYS A 19 -0.23 22.14 -0.63
N PHE A 20 0.13 23.31 -0.08
CA PHE A 20 0.43 23.49 1.34
C PHE A 20 0.10 24.93 1.78
N PRO A 21 -1.04 25.17 2.47
CA PRO A 21 -1.32 26.47 3.03
C PRO A 21 -0.40 26.71 4.25
N ASN A 22 0.27 27.86 4.28
CA ASN A 22 0.93 28.49 5.43
C ASN A 22 1.43 27.56 6.55
N SER A 23 2.76 27.44 6.70
CA SER A 23 3.41 26.67 7.77
C SER A 23 3.08 27.11 9.21
N ASP A 24 2.38 28.23 9.40
CA ASP A 24 1.98 28.78 10.70
C ASP A 24 0.47 28.65 11.01
N ALA A 25 -0.32 28.05 10.11
CA ALA A 25 -1.75 27.83 10.34
C ALA A 25 -1.97 26.49 11.08
N VAL A 26 -2.51 26.56 12.30
CA VAL A 26 -2.97 25.35 13.01
C VAL A 26 -4.25 24.86 12.33
N LEU A 27 -4.15 23.76 11.59
CA LEU A 27 -5.31 23.12 10.97
C LEU A 27 -6.23 22.49 12.01
N SER A 28 -7.54 22.53 11.75
CA SER A 28 -8.49 21.73 12.51
C SER A 28 -8.25 20.23 12.28
N ILE A 29 -8.75 19.39 13.20
CA ILE A 29 -8.67 17.93 13.02
C ILE A 29 -9.49 17.48 11.79
N GLU A 30 -10.58 18.16 11.50
CA GLU A 30 -11.40 17.94 10.31
C GLU A 30 -10.62 18.25 9.02
N GLU A 31 -9.91 19.37 8.96
CA GLU A 31 -9.06 19.71 7.82
C GLU A 31 -7.92 18.71 7.62
N LEU A 32 -7.28 18.29 8.71
CA LEU A 32 -6.19 17.30 8.65
C LEU A 32 -6.68 15.97 8.07
N ARG A 33 -7.88 15.53 8.47
CA ARG A 33 -8.49 14.32 7.89
C ARG A 33 -8.76 14.51 6.40
N LEU A 34 -9.32 15.64 6.00
CA LEU A 34 -9.59 15.94 4.60
C LEU A 34 -8.32 15.86 3.73
N GLN A 35 -7.22 16.45 4.22
CA GLN A 35 -5.93 16.39 3.56
C GLN A 35 -5.39 14.96 3.46
N LEU A 36 -5.42 14.21 4.56
CA LEU A 36 -4.96 12.82 4.58
C LEU A 36 -5.80 11.91 3.67
N ASN A 37 -7.07 12.25 3.45
CA ASN A 37 -7.95 11.54 2.54
C ASN A 37 -7.87 12.04 1.09
N SER A 38 -6.89 12.88 0.75
CA SER A 38 -6.66 13.39 -0.61
C SER A 38 -5.31 12.94 -1.15
N CYS A 39 -5.21 12.75 -2.46
CA CYS A 39 -3.95 12.35 -3.09
C CYS A 39 -2.90 13.49 -3.03
N PHE A 40 -1.70 13.21 -2.50
CA PHE A 40 -0.65 14.23 -2.39
C PHE A 40 0.00 14.56 -3.75
N THR A 41 -0.12 13.67 -4.73
CA THR A 41 0.46 13.84 -6.06
C THR A 41 -0.45 14.63 -7.01
N CYS A 42 -1.77 14.44 -6.95
CA CYS A 42 -2.70 15.06 -7.91
C CYS A 42 -3.88 15.83 -7.27
N GLY A 43 -3.97 15.87 -5.95
CA GLY A 43 -4.95 16.68 -5.22
C GLY A 43 -6.38 16.17 -5.22
N VAL A 44 -6.71 15.09 -5.95
CA VAL A 44 -8.07 14.55 -5.93
C VAL A 44 -8.43 14.00 -4.54
N SER A 45 -9.67 14.21 -4.14
CA SER A 45 -10.21 13.66 -2.90
C SER A 45 -10.57 12.19 -3.06
N TRP A 46 -9.96 11.33 -2.24
CA TRP A 46 -10.38 9.94 -2.16
C TRP A 46 -11.62 9.74 -1.28
N HIS A 47 -11.92 10.67 -0.35
CA HIS A 47 -13.15 10.59 0.45
C HIS A 47 -14.42 10.83 -0.36
N GLU A 48 -14.33 11.61 -1.46
CA GLU A 48 -15.41 11.84 -2.43
C GLU A 48 -15.40 10.83 -3.59
N ASP A 49 -14.66 9.73 -3.45
CA ASP A 49 -14.50 8.70 -4.50
C ASP A 49 -13.89 9.23 -5.81
N HIS A 50 -13.18 10.36 -5.78
CA HIS A 50 -12.43 10.86 -6.93
C HIS A 50 -11.08 10.16 -7.05
N VAL A 51 -10.69 9.87 -8.29
CA VAL A 51 -9.42 9.22 -8.62
C VAL A 51 -8.87 9.76 -9.94
N SER A 52 -7.54 9.82 -10.04
CA SER A 52 -6.86 10.04 -11.32
C SER A 52 -6.26 8.72 -11.81
N LEU A 53 -6.59 8.32 -13.04
CA LEU A 53 -6.11 7.07 -13.65
C LEU A 53 -4.62 7.14 -14.03
N ASP A 54 -4.12 8.34 -14.30
CA ASP A 54 -2.72 8.59 -14.65
C ASP A 54 -1.84 8.89 -13.43
N CYS A 55 -2.43 8.87 -12.22
CA CYS A 55 -1.71 9.09 -10.98
C CYS A 55 -1.34 7.76 -10.31
N ARG A 56 -0.03 7.54 -10.09
CA ARG A 56 0.49 6.33 -9.45
C ARG A 56 0.06 6.18 -7.99
N GLU A 57 -0.09 7.29 -7.27
CA GLU A 57 -0.56 7.29 -5.89
C GLU A 57 -2.04 6.93 -5.79
N CYS A 58 -2.87 7.37 -6.74
CA CYS A 58 -4.27 6.94 -6.84
C CYS A 58 -4.36 5.45 -7.19
N GLY A 59 -3.66 5.00 -8.23
CA GLY A 59 -3.65 3.60 -8.66
C GLY A 59 -5.03 3.05 -9.04
N GLY A 60 -5.92 3.93 -9.52
CA GLY A 60 -7.22 3.57 -10.12
C GLY A 60 -8.39 3.31 -9.16
N TYR A 61 -8.21 3.47 -7.85
CA TYR A 61 -9.27 3.28 -6.85
C TYR A 61 -9.27 4.40 -5.82
N SER A 62 -10.35 4.60 -5.06
CA SER A 62 -10.44 5.57 -3.97
C SER A 62 -9.96 4.92 -2.66
N LEU A 63 -10.64 5.11 -1.52
CA LEU A 63 -10.23 4.51 -0.25
C LEU A 63 -10.33 2.98 -0.22
N GLU A 64 -11.05 2.39 -1.18
CA GLU A 64 -11.40 0.97 -1.18
C GLU A 64 -11.24 0.36 -2.55
N ARG A 65 -10.89 -0.93 -2.57
CA ARG A 65 -10.86 -1.70 -3.81
C ARG A 65 -11.20 -3.18 -3.61
N PRO A 66 -11.62 -3.87 -4.68
CA PRO A 66 -11.70 -5.33 -4.68
C PRO A 66 -10.32 -5.96 -4.50
N CYS A 67 -10.32 -7.18 -3.95
CA CYS A 67 -9.09 -7.94 -3.71
C CYS A 67 -8.16 -7.99 -4.95
N PRO A 68 -6.94 -7.45 -4.86
CA PRO A 68 -5.99 -7.46 -5.96
C PRO A 68 -5.43 -8.85 -6.29
N LEU A 69 -5.47 -9.79 -5.33
CA LEU A 69 -4.87 -11.11 -5.49
C LEU A 69 -5.73 -12.08 -6.31
N CYS A 70 -7.05 -11.86 -6.32
CA CYS A 70 -8.00 -12.70 -7.07
C CYS A 70 -9.00 -11.88 -7.88
N GLU A 71 -8.68 -10.61 -8.13
CA GLU A 71 -9.51 -9.69 -8.93
C GLU A 71 -10.95 -9.59 -8.41
N GLY A 72 -11.10 -9.55 -7.08
CA GLY A 72 -12.40 -9.44 -6.43
C GLY A 72 -13.23 -10.73 -6.32
N ARG A 73 -12.77 -11.87 -6.86
CA ARG A 73 -13.53 -13.15 -6.81
C ARG A 73 -13.87 -13.62 -5.39
N CYS A 74 -13.09 -13.22 -4.39
CA CYS A 74 -13.32 -13.56 -2.99
C CYS A 74 -14.27 -12.60 -2.25
N ASN A 75 -14.75 -11.53 -2.91
CA ASN A 75 -15.53 -10.44 -2.32
C ASN A 75 -14.87 -9.70 -1.15
N SER A 76 -13.60 -9.95 -0.84
CA SER A 76 -12.85 -9.18 0.17
C SER A 76 -12.57 -7.77 -0.34
N VAL A 77 -12.82 -6.79 0.52
CA VAL A 77 -12.51 -5.37 0.28
C VAL A 77 -11.18 -5.03 0.93
N TRP A 78 -10.32 -4.35 0.18
CA TRP A 78 -9.02 -3.88 0.64
C TRP A 78 -9.10 -2.37 0.88
N LYS A 79 -8.61 -1.91 2.02
CA LYS A 79 -8.58 -0.49 2.40
C LYS A 79 -7.25 0.11 1.99
N ARG A 80 -7.27 1.38 1.59
CA ARG A 80 -6.04 2.12 1.30
C ARG A 80 -5.26 2.36 2.59
N ASP A 81 -3.96 2.08 2.53
CA ASP A 81 -3.00 2.55 3.52
C ASP A 81 -2.58 3.97 3.14
N LEU A 82 -3.17 4.98 3.81
CA LEU A 82 -2.94 6.40 3.51
C LEU A 82 -1.47 6.77 3.75
N THR A 83 -0.94 6.37 4.90
CA THR A 83 0.45 6.64 5.30
C THR A 83 1.43 6.14 4.26
N MET A 84 1.35 4.86 3.86
CA MET A 84 2.27 4.30 2.88
C MET A 84 1.99 4.78 1.47
N SER A 85 0.73 5.11 1.15
CA SER A 85 0.41 5.67 -0.17
C SER A 85 1.08 7.02 -0.37
N HIS A 86 0.94 7.93 0.59
CA HIS A 86 1.61 9.22 0.58
C HIS A 86 3.13 9.08 0.63
N ALA A 87 3.66 8.27 1.57
CA ALA A 87 5.11 8.11 1.75
C ALA A 87 5.81 7.57 0.50
N SER A 88 5.14 6.74 -0.30
CA SER A 88 5.72 6.12 -1.50
C SER A 88 5.31 6.78 -2.82
N GLY A 89 4.34 7.69 -2.81
CA GLY A 89 3.73 8.25 -4.03
C GLY A 89 3.08 7.18 -4.93
N LYS A 90 2.67 6.05 -4.35
CA LYS A 90 2.10 4.88 -5.05
C LYS A 90 0.94 4.31 -4.25
N ALA A 91 -0.09 3.79 -4.92
CA ALA A 91 -1.22 3.18 -4.21
C ALA A 91 -0.77 1.98 -3.35
N ARG A 92 -1.04 2.05 -2.05
CA ARG A 92 -0.77 0.99 -1.07
C ARG A 92 -2.07 0.55 -0.40
N TRP A 93 -2.18 -0.75 -0.13
CA TRP A 93 -3.43 -1.39 0.24
C TRP A 93 -3.21 -2.41 1.35
N GLU A 94 -4.13 -2.44 2.30
CA GLU A 94 -4.23 -3.40 3.39
C GLU A 94 -5.47 -4.25 3.22
N GLY A 95 -5.31 -5.56 3.39
CA GLY A 95 -6.39 -6.52 3.30
C GLY A 95 -5.87 -7.93 3.13
N GLU A 96 -6.81 -8.88 3.13
CA GLU A 96 -6.53 -10.29 2.94
C GLU A 96 -7.41 -10.83 1.80
N CYS A 97 -6.94 -11.88 1.13
CA CYS A 97 -7.74 -12.59 0.14
C CYS A 97 -8.36 -13.83 0.77
N ALA A 98 -9.69 -13.90 0.87
CA ALA A 98 -10.38 -15.06 1.44
C ALA A 98 -10.23 -16.36 0.61
N LEU A 99 -9.68 -16.30 -0.60
CA LEU A 99 -9.34 -17.49 -1.40
C LEU A 99 -7.89 -17.94 -1.22
N ARG A 100 -7.06 -17.16 -0.52
CA ARG A 100 -5.69 -17.56 -0.26
C ARG A 100 -5.71 -18.59 0.86
N ARG A 101 -5.36 -19.84 0.54
CA ARG A 101 -5.08 -20.85 1.56
C ARG A 101 -3.92 -20.32 2.41
N GLN A 102 -4.18 -20.04 3.67
CA GLN A 102 -3.10 -19.88 4.65
C GLN A 102 -2.25 -21.14 4.59
N PRO A 103 -0.92 -21.06 4.39
CA PRO A 103 -0.08 -22.22 4.64
C PRO A 103 -0.24 -22.54 6.13
N GLU A 104 -0.97 -23.62 6.44
CA GLU A 104 -1.05 -24.16 7.80
C GLU A 104 0.39 -24.33 8.33
N PRO A 105 0.82 -23.54 9.34
CA PRO A 105 2.18 -23.63 9.86
C PRO A 105 2.48 -24.99 10.51
N ASN A 106 1.46 -25.84 10.69
CA ASN A 106 1.54 -27.14 11.36
C ASN A 106 2.04 -28.32 10.50
N LEU A 107 2.21 -28.17 9.19
CA LEU A 107 2.72 -29.27 8.36
C LEU A 107 4.25 -29.34 8.29
N ILE A 108 4.94 -28.21 8.44
CA ILE A 108 6.41 -28.16 8.43
C ILE A 108 6.97 -28.74 9.73
N PHE A 109 6.37 -28.43 10.89
CA PHE A 109 6.83 -28.93 12.19
C PHE A 109 6.61 -30.45 12.36
N LYS A 110 5.53 -31.00 11.79
CA LYS A 110 5.28 -32.46 11.82
C LYS A 110 6.29 -33.26 11.00
N SER A 111 6.78 -32.70 9.89
CA SER A 111 7.74 -33.39 9.02
C SER A 111 9.08 -33.62 9.73
N LEU A 112 9.59 -32.61 10.44
CA LEU A 112 10.88 -32.70 11.13
C LEU A 112 10.84 -33.65 12.33
N ALA A 113 9.75 -33.64 13.10
CA ALA A 113 9.60 -34.54 14.24
C ALA A 113 9.50 -36.02 13.83
N ALA A 114 8.83 -36.31 12.71
CA ALA A 114 8.73 -37.67 12.18
C ALA A 114 10.08 -38.20 11.63
N GLU A 115 10.92 -37.32 11.07
CA GLU A 115 12.25 -37.69 10.60
C GLU A 115 13.21 -37.98 11.76
N GLU A 116 13.17 -37.19 12.84
CA GLU A 116 14.02 -37.39 14.02
C GLU A 116 13.73 -38.73 14.72
N GLU A 117 12.45 -39.08 14.92
CA GLU A 117 12.03 -40.34 15.54
C GLU A 117 12.41 -41.56 14.68
N SER A 118 12.36 -41.43 13.35
CA SER A 118 12.81 -42.47 12.42
C SER A 118 14.33 -42.66 12.41
N LEU A 119 15.12 -41.63 12.73
CA LEU A 119 16.59 -41.73 12.77
C LEU A 119 17.06 -42.35 14.08
N CYS A 120 16.49 -41.95 15.21
CA CYS A 120 16.80 -42.52 16.52
C CYS A 120 16.53 -44.03 16.57
N SER A 121 15.36 -44.46 16.07
CA SER A 121 15.01 -45.89 16.01
C SER A 121 15.89 -46.72 15.05
N ARG A 122 16.48 -46.10 14.03
CA ARG A 122 17.45 -46.76 13.13
C ARG A 122 18.84 -46.87 13.75
N LEU A 123 19.26 -45.91 14.56
CA LEU A 123 20.55 -45.93 15.25
C LEU A 123 20.57 -46.98 16.37
N GLU A 124 19.49 -47.13 17.13
CA GLU A 124 19.39 -48.16 18.18
C GLU A 124 19.48 -49.59 17.63
N LYS A 125 18.93 -49.84 16.43
CA LYS A 125 19.01 -51.15 15.76
C LYS A 125 20.42 -51.51 15.29
N LEU A 126 21.30 -50.53 15.10
CA LEU A 126 22.71 -50.78 14.76
C LEU A 126 23.57 -51.03 16.01
N GLY A 127 23.17 -50.51 17.17
CA GLY A 127 23.87 -50.72 18.45
C GLY A 127 23.58 -52.06 19.15
N ALA A 128 22.48 -52.73 18.81
CA ALA A 128 22.06 -53.98 19.45
C ALA A 128 22.66 -55.26 18.82
N SER A 129 23.58 -55.12 17.86
CA SER A 129 24.32 -56.23 17.26
C SER A 129 25.82 -55.99 17.41
N SER A 130 26.32 -56.15 18.65
CA SER A 130 27.72 -56.43 18.93
C SER A 130 27.87 -57.29 20.18
#